data_AF-A0AAW7ZAJ4-F1
#
_entry.id   AF-A0AAW7ZAJ4-F1
#
_cell.length_a   1.000
_cell.length_b   1.000
_cell.length_c   1.000
_cell.angle_alpha   90.00
_cell.angle_beta   90.00
_cell.angle_gamma   90.00
#
_symmetry.space_group_name_H-M   'P 1'
#
loop_
_entity.id
_entity.type
_entity.pdbx_description
1 polymer ?
#
loop_
_entity_poly.entity_id
_entity_poly.type
_entity_poly.pdbx_seq_one_letter_code
_entity_poly.pdbx_strand_id
1 'polypeptide(L)'
;MVTNQKPSLEQYILVALIDIYRGLDVKLPVDLDISAQHRVMRDVLSSAISFATKPESMQTISDELFICAREGCTLQQQMQVIEKQSPDVLNAKMTASAYMLKLLNKEANLQ
;
A
#
# COMPACT_ATOMS: atom_id res chain seq x y z
N MET A 1 -26.49 -5.48 -11.39
CA MET A 1 -26.63 -4.09 -10.89
C MET A 1 -25.23 -3.64 -10.49
N VAL A 2 -24.66 -2.61 -11.12
CA VAL A 2 -23.39 -2.04 -10.67
C VAL A 2 -23.75 -1.09 -9.53
N THR A 3 -23.47 -1.49 -8.30
CA THR A 3 -23.66 -0.64 -7.13
C THR A 3 -22.74 0.56 -7.25
N ASN A 4 -23.33 1.76 -7.37
CA ASN A 4 -22.62 3.03 -7.45
C ASN A 4 -22.12 3.45 -6.05
N GLN A 5 -21.41 2.54 -5.37
CA GLN A 5 -20.84 2.81 -4.05
C GLN A 5 -19.59 3.65 -4.22
N LYS A 6 -19.56 4.79 -3.52
CA LYS A 6 -18.36 5.62 -3.41
C LYS A 6 -17.24 4.76 -2.80
N PRO A 7 -16.02 4.75 -3.38
CA PRO A 7 -14.93 3.95 -2.85
C PRO A 7 -14.64 4.32 -1.40
N SER A 8 -14.37 3.30 -0.58
CA SER A 8 -13.96 3.46 0.81
C SER A 8 -12.60 4.16 0.89
N LEU A 9 -12.28 4.67 2.08
CA LEU A 9 -10.99 5.29 2.34
C LEU A 9 -9.83 4.31 2.11
N GLU A 10 -10.00 3.05 2.51
CA GLU A 10 -9.00 2.00 2.31
C GLU A 10 -8.79 1.71 0.82
N GLN A 11 -9.87 1.62 0.04
CA GLN A 11 -9.76 1.46 -1.42
C GLN A 11 -9.01 2.63 -2.05
N TYR A 12 -9.29 3.86 -1.62
CA TYR A 12 -8.56 5.04 -2.07
C TYR A 12 -7.07 4.97 -1.74
N ILE A 13 -6.71 4.63 -0.49
CA ILE A 13 -5.32 4.50 -0.04
C ILE A 13 -4.59 3.42 -0.86
N LEU A 14 -5.23 2.27 -1.10
CA LEU A 14 -4.64 1.18 -1.88
C LEU A 14 -4.39 1.57 -3.34
N VAL A 15 -5.31 2.31 -3.97
CA VAL A 15 -5.11 2.84 -5.32
C VAL A 15 -3.95 3.84 -5.34
N ALA A 16 -3.90 4.77 -4.38
CA ALA A 16 -2.81 5.72 -4.26
C ALA A 16 -1.45 5.01 -4.07
N LEU A 17 -1.38 3.95 -3.25
CA LEU A 17 -0.16 3.15 -3.10
C LEU A 17 0.29 2.50 -4.42
N ILE A 18 -0.64 1.94 -5.18
CA ILE A 18 -0.33 1.37 -6.51
C ILE A 18 0.28 2.44 -7.41
N ASP A 19 -0.30 3.63 -7.46
CA ASP A 19 0.20 4.73 -8.30
C ASP A 19 1.57 5.23 -7.82
N ILE A 20 1.76 5.36 -6.51
CA ILE A 20 3.06 5.71 -5.89
C ILE A 20 4.13 4.68 -6.28
N TYR A 21 3.86 3.38 -6.11
CA TYR A 21 4.84 2.33 -6.44
C TYR A 21 5.13 2.20 -7.94
N ARG A 22 4.27 2.75 -8.79
CA ARG A 22 4.51 2.90 -10.24
C ARG A 22 5.35 4.13 -10.58
N GLY A 23 5.69 4.97 -9.60
CA GLY A 23 6.44 6.21 -9.79
C GLY A 23 5.58 7.36 -10.32
N LEU A 24 4.26 7.33 -10.10
CA LEU A 24 3.38 8.43 -10.51
C LEU A 24 3.36 9.53 -9.44
N ASP A 25 3.21 10.78 -9.89
CA ASP A 25 2.97 11.92 -9.01
C ASP A 25 1.52 11.89 -8.49
N VAL A 26 1.35 11.48 -7.23
CA VAL A 26 0.04 11.32 -6.58
C VAL A 26 -0.27 12.53 -5.71
N LYS A 27 -1.41 13.18 -5.99
CA LYS A 27 -1.92 14.29 -5.17
C LYS A 27 -2.79 13.76 -4.05
N LEU A 28 -2.27 13.85 -2.83
CA LEU A 28 -2.96 13.41 -1.62
C LEU A 28 -3.78 14.55 -1.00
N PRO A 29 -4.96 14.27 -0.42
CA PRO A 29 -5.67 15.21 0.43
C PRO A 29 -4.82 15.58 1.66
N VAL A 30 -4.87 16.84 2.07
CA VAL A 30 -4.10 17.35 3.22
C VAL A 30 -4.51 16.67 4.54
N ASP A 31 -5.78 16.27 4.64
CA ASP A 31 -6.39 15.79 5.89
C ASP A 31 -6.70 14.28 5.84
N LEU A 32 -5.91 13.52 5.07
CA LEU A 32 -6.12 12.08 4.95
C LEU A 32 -5.84 11.39 6.28
N ASP A 33 -6.81 10.62 6.81
CA ASP A 33 -6.70 10.01 8.13
C ASP A 33 -5.42 9.16 8.30
N ILE A 34 -4.57 9.59 9.23
CA ILE A 34 -3.26 8.97 9.50
C ILE A 34 -3.45 7.54 10.02
N SER A 35 -4.50 7.30 10.80
CA SER A 35 -4.75 5.97 11.38
C SER A 35 -5.11 4.95 10.30
N ALA A 36 -5.96 5.33 9.35
CA ALA A 36 -6.28 4.52 8.18
C ALA A 36 -5.06 4.28 7.30
N GLN A 37 -4.25 5.32 7.03
CA GLN A 37 -3.00 5.17 6.29
C GLN A 37 -2.09 4.13 6.93
N HIS A 38 -1.74 4.31 8.20
CA HIS A 38 -0.86 3.41 8.95
C HIS A 38 -1.37 1.96 8.89
N ARG A 39 -2.66 1.74 9.18
CA ARG A 39 -3.27 0.40 9.16
C ARG A 39 -3.12 -0.28 7.81
N VAL A 40 -3.55 0.41 6.74
CA VAL A 40 -3.51 -0.13 5.37
C VAL A 40 -2.07 -0.43 4.94
N MET A 41 -1.13 0.48 5.19
CA MET A 41 0.26 0.25 4.78
C MET A 41 0.93 -0.87 5.55
N ARG A 42 0.65 -1.01 6.85
CA ARG A 42 1.17 -2.15 7.62
C ARG A 42 0.70 -3.47 7.02
N ASP A 43 -0.57 -3.56 6.65
CA ASP A 43 -1.14 -4.77 6.07
C ASP A 43 -0.60 -5.03 4.65
N VAL A 44 -0.38 -3.97 3.86
CA VAL A 44 0.30 -4.03 2.55
C VAL A 44 1.74 -4.50 2.69
N LEU A 45 2.54 -3.91 3.58
CA LEU A 45 3.95 -4.25 3.79
C LEU A 45 4.09 -5.69 4.29
N SER A 46 3.25 -6.10 5.24
CA SER A 46 3.18 -7.49 5.70
C SER A 46 2.91 -8.46 4.54
N SER A 47 1.94 -8.13 3.69
CA SER A 47 1.61 -8.95 2.51
C SER A 47 2.73 -8.94 1.46
N ALA A 48 3.40 -7.81 1.28
CA ALA A 48 4.44 -7.61 0.27
C ALA A 48 5.67 -8.50 0.50
N ILE A 49 5.99 -8.87 1.74
CA ILE A 49 7.09 -9.80 2.05
C ILE A 49 6.91 -11.12 1.29
N SER A 50 5.67 -11.63 1.21
CA SER A 50 5.33 -12.87 0.50
C SER A 50 5.40 -12.77 -1.03
N PHE A 51 5.43 -11.55 -1.58
CA PHE A 51 5.50 -11.30 -3.02
C PHE A 51 6.90 -10.93 -3.50
N ALA A 52 7.83 -10.60 -2.60
CA ALA A 52 9.22 -10.35 -2.94
C ALA A 52 9.91 -11.64 -3.38
N THR A 53 10.74 -11.58 -4.42
CA THR A 53 11.43 -12.76 -4.95
C THR A 53 12.85 -12.89 -4.42
N LYS A 54 13.42 -11.80 -3.91
CA LYS A 54 14.80 -11.75 -3.41
C LYS A 54 14.84 -11.60 -1.89
N PRO A 55 15.73 -12.33 -1.18
CA PRO A 55 15.90 -12.19 0.26
C PRO A 55 16.22 -10.76 0.71
N GLU A 56 17.04 -10.03 -0.04
CA GLU A 56 17.34 -8.62 0.24
C GLU A 56 16.11 -7.70 0.17
N SER A 57 15.15 -8.03 -0.69
CA SER A 57 13.91 -7.27 -0.86
C SER A 57 12.92 -7.61 0.25
N MET A 58 12.85 -8.88 0.65
CA MET A 58 12.11 -9.30 1.85
C MET A 58 12.62 -8.58 3.10
N GLN A 59 13.95 -8.50 3.28
CA GLN A 59 14.55 -7.78 4.40
C GLN A 59 14.20 -6.29 4.36
N THR A 60 14.37 -5.65 3.19
CA THR A 60 14.04 -4.22 3.00
C THR A 60 12.59 -3.92 3.39
N ILE A 61 11.64 -4.75 2.94
CA ILE A 61 10.22 -4.59 3.26
C ILE A 61 9.96 -4.87 4.75
N SER A 62 10.66 -5.84 5.34
CA SER A 62 10.51 -6.18 6.76
C SER A 62 11.00 -5.05 7.67
N ASP A 63 12.13 -4.41 7.32
CA ASP A 63 12.66 -3.26 8.04
C ASP A 63 11.69 -2.07 7.97
N GLU A 64 11.11 -1.85 6.79
CA GLU A 64 10.11 -0.80 6.61
C GLU A 64 8.81 -1.08 7.37
N LEU A 65 8.34 -2.33 7.38
CA LEU A 65 7.20 -2.78 8.19
C LEU A 65 7.48 -2.54 9.68
N PHE A 66 8.68 -2.85 10.15
CA PHE A 66 9.07 -2.64 11.54
C PHE A 66 9.04 -1.15 11.91
N ILE A 67 9.60 -0.29 11.06
CA ILE A 67 9.55 1.17 11.25
C ILE A 67 8.09 1.65 11.26
N CYS A 68 7.30 1.26 10.25
CA CYS A 68 5.91 1.65 10.15
C CYS A 68 5.11 1.22 11.40
N ALA A 69 5.31 0.01 11.91
CA ALA A 69 4.61 -0.48 13.09
C ALA A 69 4.97 0.26 14.38
N ARG A 70 6.17 0.85 14.47
CA ARG A 70 6.65 1.55 15.68
C ARG A 70 6.39 3.05 15.63
N GLU A 71 6.67 3.68 14.49
CA GLU A 71 6.68 5.13 14.32
C GLU A 71 5.46 5.63 13.54
N GLY A 72 4.67 4.71 12.99
CA GLY A 72 3.64 5.00 12.01
C GLY A 72 4.21 5.11 10.61
N CYS A 73 3.34 5.06 9.62
CA CYS A 73 3.70 5.42 8.26
C CYS A 73 2.58 6.19 7.56
N THR A 74 2.94 6.95 6.53
CA THR A 74 2.04 7.75 5.68
C THR A 74 2.34 7.54 4.20
N LEU A 75 1.37 7.81 3.33
CA LEU A 75 1.56 7.78 1.87
C LEU A 75 2.64 8.76 1.42
N GLN A 76 2.73 9.92 2.09
CA GLN A 76 3.75 10.93 1.81
C GLN A 76 5.17 10.40 2.08
N GLN A 77 5.36 9.60 3.13
CA GLN A 77 6.65 8.95 3.36
C GLN A 77 6.96 7.91 2.27
N GLN A 78 5.96 7.15 1.80
CA GLN A 78 6.18 6.21 0.70
C GLN A 78 6.67 6.92 -0.57
N MET A 79 6.09 8.06 -0.93
CA MET A 79 6.54 8.87 -2.08
C MET A 79 8.03 9.24 -2.00
N GLN A 80 8.60 9.38 -0.80
CA GLN A 80 10.02 9.70 -0.61
C GLN A 80 10.93 8.46 -0.66
N VAL A 81 10.41 7.30 -0.27
CA VAL A 81 11.20 6.08 -0.13
C VAL A 81 11.32 5.33 -1.47
N ILE A 82 10.33 5.43 -2.35
CA ILE A 82 10.30 4.66 -3.61
C ILE A 82 11.52 4.91 -4.52
N GLU A 83 12.11 6.11 -4.52
CA GLU A 83 13.25 6.46 -5.39
C GLU A 83 14.49 5.61 -5.11
N LYS A 84 14.58 5.05 -3.90
CA LYS A 84 15.75 4.27 -3.43
C LYS A 84 15.48 2.76 -3.46
N GLN A 85 14.28 2.33 -3.86
CA GLN A 85 13.88 0.94 -3.78
C GLN A 85 14.13 0.19 -5.08
N SER A 86 14.50 -1.09 -4.94
CA SER A 86 14.70 -1.96 -6.09
C SER A 86 13.36 -2.25 -6.79
N PRO A 87 13.39 -2.60 -8.09
CA PRO A 87 12.17 -3.01 -8.81
C PRO A 87 11.45 -4.21 -8.16
N ASP A 88 12.18 -5.12 -7.51
CA ASP A 88 11.56 -6.27 -6.81
C ASP A 88 10.74 -5.81 -5.59
N VAL A 89 11.28 -4.87 -4.80
CA VAL A 89 10.55 -4.26 -3.66
C VAL A 89 9.30 -3.53 -4.13
N LEU A 90 9.42 -2.68 -5.16
CA LEU A 90 8.30 -1.90 -5.69
C LEU A 90 7.21 -2.82 -6.26
N ASN A 91 7.59 -3.85 -7.03
CA ASN A 91 6.64 -4.82 -7.59
C ASN A 91 5.94 -5.63 -6.51
N ALA A 92 6.64 -6.04 -5.46
CA ALA A 92 6.06 -6.77 -4.34
C ALA A 92 5.00 -5.92 -3.62
N LYS A 93 5.32 -4.66 -3.31
CA LYS A 93 4.39 -3.72 -2.66
C LYS A 93 3.19 -3.37 -3.54
N MET A 94 3.40 -3.16 -4.84
CA MET A 94 2.33 -2.92 -5.81
C MET A 94 1.39 -4.14 -5.90
N THR A 95 1.96 -5.34 -6.00
CA THR A 95 1.19 -6.60 -6.08
C THR A 95 0.39 -6.83 -4.80
N ALA A 96 0.98 -6.61 -3.63
CA ALA A 96 0.28 -6.65 -2.35
C ALA A 96 -0.89 -5.66 -2.29
N SER A 97 -0.67 -4.41 -2.71
CA SER A 97 -1.71 -3.38 -2.72
C SER A 97 -2.88 -3.75 -3.65
N ALA A 98 -2.57 -4.24 -4.85
CA ALA A 98 -3.58 -4.71 -5.80
C ALA A 98 -4.33 -5.95 -5.31
N TYR A 99 -3.63 -6.87 -4.63
CA TYR A 99 -4.23 -8.05 -4.01
C TYR A 99 -5.23 -7.65 -2.91
N MET A 100 -4.84 -6.76 -2.01
CA MET A 100 -5.72 -6.26 -0.95
C MET A 100 -6.94 -5.52 -1.52
N LEU A 101 -6.73 -4.67 -2.54
CA LEU A 101 -7.84 -3.97 -3.21
C LEU A 101 -8.83 -4.96 -3.81
N LYS A 102 -8.33 -6.03 -4.43
CA LYS A 102 -9.18 -7.11 -4.96
C LYS A 102 -9.97 -7.82 -3.87
N LEU A 103 -9.40 -8.05 -2.67
CA LEU A 103 -10.11 -8.65 -1.55
C LEU A 103 -11.24 -7.75 -1.06
N LEU A 104 -10.96 -6.46 -0.82
CA LEU A 104 -11.98 -5.49 -0.39
C LEU A 104 -13.11 -5.34 -1.41
N ASN A 105 -12.79 -5.29 -2.70
CA ASN A 105 -13.80 -5.23 -3.76
C ASN A 105 -14.66 -6.49 -3.81
N LYS A 106 -14.08 -7.67 -3.52
CA LYS A 106 -14.86 -8.91 -3.45
C LYS A 106 -15.79 -8.91 -2.24
N GLU A 107 -15.31 -8.49 -1.08
CA GLU A 107 -16.13 -8.38 0.13
C GLU A 107 -17.30 -7.40 -0.07
N ALA A 108 -17.06 -6.23 -0.66
CA ALA A 108 -18.10 -5.25 -0.97
C ALA A 108 -19.13 -5.76 -1.98
N ASN A 109 -18.74 -6.65 -2.91
CA ASN A 109 -19.65 -7.25 -3.89
C ASN A 109 -20.43 -8.46 -3.33
N LEU A 110 -20.02 -9.01 -2.17
CA LEU A 110 -20.72 -10.10 -1.49
C LEU A 110 -21.74 -9.59 -0.45
N GLN A 111 -21.77 -8.28 -0.19
CA GLN A 111 -22.73 -7.58 0.68
C GLN A 111 -23.86 -6.96 -0.16
#